data_AF-A0A4R9WW22-F1
#
_entry.id   AF-A0A4R9WW22-F1
#
_cell.length_a   1.000
_cell.length_b   1.000
_cell.length_c   1.000
_cell.angle_alpha   90.00
_cell.angle_beta   90.00
_cell.angle_gamma   90.00
#
_symmetry.space_group_name_H-M   'P 1'
#
loop_
_entity.id
_entity.type
_entity.pdbx_description
1 polymer ?
#
loop_
_entity_poly.entity_id
_entity_poly.type
_entity_poly.pdbx_seq_one_letter_code
_entity_poly.pdbx_strand_id
1 'polypeptide(L)'
;ACVPEHRLHSTTPLGGTTPRVDELPGFRIAENIGVALASIASRLNRQADFATAAKRFFGFEMPAPGKVSGKAPYTAVWTGVDQWFVEAPFTSHENIAQIVKDGFGDNASVTEQTDGWACFDVGGPAAPAVFERLCALDVHAMAGGAAS
;
A
#
# COMPACT_ATOMS: atom_id res chain seq x y z
N ALA A 1 -19.14 40.83 -0.36
CA ALA A 1 -17.80 40.62 -0.95
C ALA A 1 -17.84 39.33 -1.76
N CYS A 2 -17.27 39.31 -2.96
CA CYS A 2 -17.17 38.10 -3.78
C CYS A 2 -16.10 37.18 -3.18
N VAL A 3 -16.46 35.93 -2.83
CA VAL A 3 -15.49 34.92 -2.37
C VAL A 3 -14.75 34.42 -3.61
N PRO A 4 -13.41 34.42 -3.65
CA PRO A 4 -12.67 33.87 -4.77
C PRO A 4 -13.01 32.38 -4.94
N GLU A 5 -13.31 31.96 -6.17
CA GLU A 5 -13.46 30.55 -6.51
C GLU A 5 -12.07 29.92 -6.62
N HIS A 6 -11.72 29.06 -5.67
CA HIS A 6 -10.48 28.29 -5.72
C HIS A 6 -10.75 26.94 -6.38
N ARG A 7 -10.13 26.70 -7.54
CA ARG A 7 -10.18 25.40 -8.22
C ARG A 7 -8.92 24.60 -7.91
N LEU A 8 -9.09 23.50 -7.19
CA LEU A 8 -8.03 22.52 -6.97
C LEU A 8 -8.02 21.52 -8.12
N HIS A 9 -6.83 21.09 -8.50
CA HIS A 9 -6.64 19.97 -9.41
C HIS A 9 -5.74 18.95 -8.73
N SER A 10 -6.02 17.67 -8.93
CA SER A 10 -5.14 16.60 -8.45
C SER A 10 -3.82 16.65 -9.22
N THR A 11 -2.73 16.42 -8.49
CA THR A 11 -1.38 16.27 -9.05
C THR A 11 -0.84 14.91 -8.67
N THR A 12 0.04 14.35 -9.50
CA THR A 12 0.80 13.14 -9.15
C THR A 12 1.83 13.47 -8.05
N PRO A 13 2.35 12.45 -7.33
CA PRO A 13 3.35 12.67 -6.28
C PRO A 13 4.58 13.50 -6.68
N LEU A 14 5.01 13.43 -7.94
CA LEU A 14 6.12 14.22 -8.49
C LEU A 14 5.69 15.59 -9.06
N GLY A 15 4.45 16.02 -8.79
CA GLY A 15 3.92 17.34 -9.17
C GLY A 15 3.43 17.43 -10.62
N GLY A 16 3.26 16.30 -11.30
CA GLY A 16 2.73 16.25 -12.66
C GLY A 16 1.20 16.17 -12.71
N THR A 17 0.63 16.18 -13.91
CA THR A 17 -0.80 15.87 -14.16
C THR A 17 -1.01 14.46 -14.70
N THR A 18 0.08 13.77 -15.05
CA THR A 18 0.12 12.39 -15.53
C THR A 18 1.29 11.67 -14.86
N PRO A 19 1.17 10.38 -14.53
CA PRO A 19 2.25 9.62 -13.92
C PRO A 19 3.53 9.68 -14.74
N ARG A 20 4.63 10.08 -14.11
CA ARG A 20 5.95 10.05 -14.72
C ARG A 20 6.44 8.62 -14.83
N VAL A 21 7.04 8.31 -15.97
CA VAL A 21 7.72 7.05 -16.26
C VAL A 21 9.10 7.37 -16.78
N ASP A 22 10.14 6.82 -16.13
CA ASP A 22 11.51 6.90 -16.62
C ASP A 22 11.99 5.50 -17.02
N GLU A 23 12.51 5.39 -18.25
CA GLU A 23 13.07 4.17 -18.81
C GLU A 23 14.57 4.32 -19.05
N LEU A 24 15.34 3.39 -18.48
CA LEU A 24 16.79 3.29 -18.60
C LEU A 24 17.15 1.86 -19.05
N PRO A 25 18.35 1.61 -19.58
CA PRO A 25 18.76 0.26 -19.95
C PRO A 25 18.64 -0.73 -18.79
N GLY A 26 17.68 -1.65 -18.89
CA GLY A 26 17.42 -2.67 -17.86
C GLY A 26 16.76 -2.17 -16.57
N PHE A 27 16.29 -0.91 -16.51
CA PHE A 27 15.64 -0.34 -15.33
C PHE A 27 14.45 0.53 -15.74
N ARG A 28 13.32 0.36 -15.05
CA ARG A 28 12.12 1.19 -15.21
C ARG A 28 11.59 1.59 -13.85
N ILE A 29 11.19 2.85 -13.72
CA ILE A 29 10.46 3.38 -12.57
C ILE A 29 9.26 4.18 -13.08
N ALA A 30 8.10 3.98 -12.45
CA ALA A 30 6.87 4.70 -12.79
C ALA A 30 6.11 5.11 -11.53
N GLU A 31 5.60 6.34 -11.49
CA GLU A 31 4.59 6.73 -10.51
C GLU A 31 3.36 5.84 -10.63
N ASN A 32 2.89 5.30 -9.51
CA ASN A 32 1.67 4.52 -9.44
C ASN A 32 0.62 5.28 -8.62
N ILE A 33 -0.31 5.92 -9.32
CA ILE A 33 -1.46 6.64 -8.72
C ILE A 33 -2.72 5.76 -8.67
N GLY A 34 -2.61 4.49 -9.04
CA GLY A 34 -3.73 3.57 -9.17
C GLY A 34 -4.06 2.83 -7.87
N VAL A 35 -3.45 3.19 -6.75
CA VAL A 35 -3.49 2.45 -5.49
C VAL A 35 -4.18 3.29 -4.42
N ALA A 36 -5.21 2.72 -3.79
CA ALA A 36 -5.73 3.19 -2.52
C ALA A 36 -5.04 2.44 -1.38
N LEU A 37 -4.74 3.14 -0.27
CA LEU A 37 -3.98 2.61 0.85
C LEU A 37 -4.68 2.91 2.19
N ALA A 38 -4.78 1.89 3.04
CA ALA A 38 -5.17 2.06 4.44
C ALA A 38 -4.10 1.47 5.36
N SER A 39 -3.88 2.10 6.51
CA SER A 39 -3.25 1.42 7.64
C SER A 39 -4.31 0.70 8.46
N ILE A 40 -3.99 -0.51 8.90
CA ILE A 40 -4.85 -1.32 9.75
C ILE A 40 -4.03 -1.89 10.91
N ALA A 41 -4.59 -1.78 12.12
CA ALA A 41 -4.01 -2.34 13.32
C ALA A 41 -5.05 -3.16 14.10
N SER A 42 -4.65 -4.31 14.64
CA SER A 42 -5.48 -5.02 15.61
C SER A 42 -5.61 -4.19 16.88
N ARG A 43 -6.80 -4.14 17.46
CA ARG A 43 -6.99 -3.53 18.78
C ARG A 43 -6.47 -4.46 19.88
N LEU A 44 -6.13 -3.86 21.02
CA LEU A 44 -5.69 -4.59 22.20
C LEU A 44 -6.73 -5.66 22.59
N ASN A 45 -6.28 -6.89 22.82
CA ASN A 45 -7.11 -8.05 23.17
C ASN A 45 -8.17 -8.43 22.11
N ARG A 46 -7.91 -8.13 20.83
CA ARG A 46 -8.79 -8.48 19.70
C ARG A 46 -8.10 -9.32 18.62
N GLN A 47 -6.88 -9.81 18.85
CA GLN A 47 -6.08 -10.47 17.82
C GLN A 47 -6.79 -11.68 17.18
N ALA A 48 -7.50 -12.49 17.96
CA ALA A 48 -8.23 -13.66 17.44
C ALA A 48 -9.44 -13.25 16.57
N ASP A 49 -10.22 -12.26 17.04
CA ASP A 49 -11.36 -11.72 16.31
C ASP A 49 -10.91 -11.00 15.03
N PHE A 50 -9.80 -10.26 15.11
CA PHE A 50 -9.15 -9.61 14.00
C PHE A 50 -8.70 -10.60 12.93
N ALA A 51 -8.00 -11.67 13.32
CA ALA A 51 -7.54 -12.70 12.37
C ALA A 51 -8.74 -13.38 11.67
N THR A 52 -9.82 -13.63 12.41
CA THR A 52 -11.07 -14.18 11.86
C THR A 52 -11.71 -13.20 10.87
N ALA A 53 -11.80 -11.92 11.22
CA ALA A 53 -12.32 -10.86 10.35
C ALA A 53 -11.47 -10.71 9.08
N ALA A 54 -10.14 -10.71 9.19
CA ALA A 54 -9.21 -10.63 8.07
C ALA A 54 -9.42 -11.79 7.08
N LYS A 55 -9.45 -13.04 7.58
CA LYS A 55 -9.66 -14.22 6.73
C LYS A 55 -11.03 -14.19 6.04
N ARG A 56 -12.07 -13.73 6.73
CA ARG A 56 -13.42 -13.59 6.16
C ARG A 56 -13.49 -12.49 5.11
N PHE A 57 -12.89 -11.33 5.37
CA PHE A 57 -13.01 -10.13 4.55
C PHE A 57 -12.06 -10.15 3.36
N PHE A 58 -10.78 -10.38 3.60
CA PHE A 58 -9.74 -10.39 2.56
C PHE A 58 -9.60 -11.76 1.88
N GLY A 59 -10.03 -12.84 2.54
CA GLY A 59 -9.86 -14.20 2.00
C GLY A 59 -8.43 -14.73 2.12
N PHE A 60 -7.57 -14.09 2.92
CA PHE A 60 -6.22 -14.54 3.27
C PHE A 60 -5.87 -14.14 4.70
N GLU A 61 -4.78 -14.72 5.22
CA GLU A 61 -4.24 -14.42 6.55
C GLU A 61 -3.25 -13.25 6.44
N MET A 62 -3.32 -12.33 7.41
CA MET A 62 -2.41 -11.18 7.43
C MET A 62 -0.96 -11.65 7.50
N PRO A 63 -0.05 -11.02 6.74
CA PRO A 63 1.33 -11.49 6.63
C PRO A 63 2.10 -11.33 7.94
N ALA A 64 3.03 -12.27 8.15
CA ALA A 64 4.01 -12.22 9.24
C ALA A 64 5.09 -11.13 8.99
N PRO A 65 5.98 -10.85 9.96
CA PRO A 65 7.07 -9.90 9.77
C PRO A 65 7.89 -10.12 8.50
N GLY A 66 8.15 -9.03 7.78
CA GLY A 66 8.91 -9.03 6.52
C GLY A 66 8.21 -9.74 5.36
N LYS A 67 6.87 -9.81 5.38
CA LYS A 67 6.07 -10.47 4.35
C LYS A 67 4.96 -9.58 3.79
N VAL A 68 4.57 -9.93 2.57
CA VAL A 68 3.36 -9.47 1.89
C VAL A 68 2.49 -10.68 1.57
N SER A 69 1.18 -10.54 1.73
CA SER A 69 0.17 -11.54 1.36
C SER A 69 -0.94 -10.83 0.60
N GLY A 70 -1.58 -11.50 -0.36
CA GLY A 70 -2.64 -10.88 -1.13
C GLY A 70 -3.57 -11.88 -1.80
N LYS A 71 -4.79 -11.40 -2.05
CA LYS A 71 -5.79 -12.02 -2.91
C LYS A 71 -6.60 -10.90 -3.52
N ALA A 72 -6.68 -10.87 -4.85
CA ALA A 72 -7.38 -9.82 -5.57
C ALA A 72 -8.79 -9.56 -4.98
N PRO A 73 -9.13 -8.29 -4.69
CA PRO A 73 -8.40 -7.08 -5.07
C PRO A 73 -7.38 -6.57 -4.04
N TYR A 74 -7.17 -7.25 -2.91
CA TYR A 74 -6.40 -6.74 -1.79
C TYR A 74 -5.00 -7.35 -1.68
N THR A 75 -4.05 -6.51 -1.29
CA THR A 75 -2.71 -6.91 -0.84
C THR A 75 -2.46 -6.29 0.53
N ALA A 76 -1.85 -7.02 1.44
CA ALA A 76 -1.43 -6.53 2.75
C ALA A 76 0.08 -6.67 2.91
N VAL A 77 0.72 -5.62 3.43
CA VAL A 77 2.16 -5.56 3.73
C VAL A 77 2.32 -5.38 5.23
N TRP A 78 3.18 -6.19 5.85
CA TRP A 78 3.50 -6.04 7.27
C TRP A 78 4.25 -4.75 7.53
N THR A 79 3.84 -3.99 8.56
CA THR A 79 4.51 -2.72 8.95
C THR A 79 4.91 -2.69 10.42
N GLY A 80 4.38 -3.59 11.24
CA GLY A 80 4.68 -3.64 12.67
C GLY A 80 3.93 -4.76 13.39
N VAL A 81 4.24 -4.98 14.67
CA VAL A 81 3.49 -5.95 15.48
C VAL A 81 2.02 -5.54 15.50
N ASP A 82 1.15 -6.45 15.06
CA ASP A 82 -0.29 -6.23 14.92
C ASP A 82 -0.67 -5.05 13.99
N GLN A 83 0.20 -4.69 13.03
CA GLN A 83 0.03 -3.54 12.13
C GLN A 83 0.43 -3.87 10.68
N TRP A 84 -0.39 -3.38 9.75
CA TRP A 84 -0.20 -3.59 8.31
C TRP A 84 -0.65 -2.37 7.51
N PHE A 85 -0.09 -2.24 6.31
CA PHE A 85 -0.75 -1.54 5.22
C PHE A 85 -1.58 -2.52 4.41
N VAL A 86 -2.73 -2.06 3.92
CA VAL A 86 -3.57 -2.77 2.96
C VAL A 86 -3.81 -1.86 1.76
N GLU A 87 -3.58 -2.40 0.57
CA GLU A 87 -3.78 -1.71 -0.69
C GLU A 87 -4.81 -2.42 -1.57
N ALA A 88 -5.46 -1.64 -2.44
CA ALA A 88 -6.38 -2.12 -3.48
C ALA A 88 -6.43 -1.10 -4.64
N PRO A 89 -7.02 -1.43 -5.80
CA PRO A 89 -7.16 -0.48 -6.90
C PRO A 89 -7.99 0.74 -6.51
N PHE A 90 -7.41 1.95 -6.65
CA PHE A 90 -8.03 3.21 -6.28
C PHE A 90 -9.40 3.42 -6.96
N THR A 91 -9.51 3.05 -8.23
CA THR A 91 -10.74 3.20 -9.02
C THR A 91 -11.97 2.51 -8.43
N SER A 92 -11.77 1.46 -7.63
CA SER A 92 -12.85 0.71 -6.97
C SER A 92 -12.85 0.86 -5.45
N HIS A 93 -11.74 1.36 -4.88
CA HIS A 93 -11.51 1.42 -3.43
C HIS A 93 -11.01 2.79 -2.99
N GLU A 94 -11.40 3.89 -3.64
CA GLU A 94 -11.05 5.26 -3.23
C GLU A 94 -11.29 5.48 -1.72
N ASN A 95 -12.38 4.91 -1.18
CA ASN A 95 -12.69 4.93 0.26
C ASN A 95 -12.21 3.67 1.01
N ILE A 96 -11.04 3.12 0.69
CA ILE A 96 -10.52 1.86 1.23
C ILE A 96 -10.57 1.79 2.75
N ALA A 97 -10.25 2.88 3.45
CA ALA A 97 -10.27 2.91 4.90
C ALA A 97 -11.67 2.65 5.48
N GLN A 98 -12.71 3.23 4.88
CA GLN A 98 -14.08 2.99 5.30
C GLN A 98 -14.52 1.57 4.93
N ILE A 99 -14.21 1.11 3.72
CA ILE A 99 -14.51 -0.26 3.24
C ILE A 99 -13.93 -1.30 4.21
N VAL A 100 -12.66 -1.15 4.59
CA VAL A 100 -11.98 -2.03 5.54
C VAL A 100 -12.56 -1.88 6.94
N LYS A 101 -12.87 -0.65 7.39
CA LYS A 101 -13.49 -0.42 8.71
C LYS A 101 -14.83 -1.11 8.84
N ASP A 102 -15.67 -1.08 7.80
CA ASP A 102 -16.97 -1.76 7.77
C ASP A 102 -16.80 -3.28 7.83
N GLY A 103 -15.78 -3.82 7.16
CA GLY A 103 -15.44 -5.24 7.19
C GLY A 103 -14.95 -5.75 8.55
N PHE A 104 -14.20 -4.93 9.29
CA PHE A 104 -13.57 -5.31 10.55
C PHE A 104 -14.36 -4.89 11.79
N GLY A 105 -15.24 -3.89 11.69
CA GLY A 105 -15.95 -3.32 12.84
C GLY A 105 -14.97 -2.90 13.95
N ASP A 106 -15.27 -3.27 15.19
CA ASP A 106 -14.46 -2.91 16.36
C ASP A 106 -13.20 -3.77 16.57
N ASN A 107 -12.91 -4.70 15.67
CA ASN A 107 -11.71 -5.54 15.78
C ASN A 107 -10.44 -4.79 15.35
N ALA A 108 -10.58 -3.69 14.59
CA ALA A 108 -9.46 -2.93 14.05
C ALA A 108 -9.56 -1.41 14.28
N SER A 109 -8.38 -0.79 14.28
CA SER A 109 -8.21 0.64 13.99
C SER A 109 -7.76 0.76 12.54
N VAL A 110 -8.42 1.65 11.79
CA VAL A 110 -8.17 1.82 10.35
C VAL A 110 -8.02 3.31 10.06
N THR A 111 -7.02 3.68 9.27
CA THR A 111 -6.78 5.07 8.85
C THR A 111 -6.56 5.11 7.33
N GLU A 112 -7.14 6.12 6.68
CA GLU A 112 -6.89 6.44 5.26
C GLU A 112 -5.44 6.92 5.09
N GLN A 113 -4.73 6.42 4.08
CA GLN A 113 -3.32 6.68 3.82
C GLN A 113 -2.98 6.94 2.35
N THR A 114 -3.97 6.98 1.45
CA THR A 114 -3.75 7.02 -0.01
C THR A 114 -2.85 8.19 -0.42
N ASP A 115 -3.15 9.39 0.07
CA ASP A 115 -2.37 10.60 -0.25
C ASP A 115 -1.19 10.84 0.70
N GLY A 116 -0.93 9.91 1.63
CA GLY A 116 0.19 9.98 2.58
C GLY A 116 1.52 9.47 2.00
N TRP A 117 1.48 8.77 0.86
CA TRP A 117 2.62 8.06 0.28
C TRP A 117 2.69 8.24 -1.24
N ALA A 118 3.92 8.29 -1.76
CA ALA A 118 4.16 8.11 -3.19
C ALA A 118 4.42 6.63 -3.47
N CYS A 119 3.65 6.03 -4.36
CA CYS A 119 3.87 4.65 -4.81
C CYS A 119 4.60 4.65 -6.16
N PHE A 120 5.58 3.77 -6.31
CA PHE A 120 6.33 3.59 -7.54
C PHE A 120 6.44 2.12 -7.92
N ASP A 121 6.09 1.80 -9.16
CA ASP A 121 6.40 0.51 -9.76
C ASP A 121 7.84 0.56 -10.29
N VAL A 122 8.74 -0.21 -9.66
CA VAL A 122 10.15 -0.30 -10.03
C VAL A 122 10.48 -1.71 -10.50
N GLY A 123 11.16 -1.84 -11.63
CA GLY A 123 11.51 -3.15 -12.17
C GLY A 123 12.61 -3.13 -13.22
N GLY A 124 12.90 -4.33 -13.73
CA GLY A 124 13.96 -4.58 -14.71
C GLY A 124 15.19 -5.26 -14.10
N PRO A 125 16.02 -5.92 -14.93
CA PRO A 125 17.17 -6.71 -14.46
C PRO A 125 18.24 -5.90 -13.71
N ALA A 126 18.30 -4.58 -13.88
CA ALA A 126 19.21 -3.71 -13.15
C ALA A 126 18.66 -3.21 -11.81
N ALA A 127 17.37 -3.43 -11.49
CA ALA A 127 16.75 -2.94 -10.26
C ALA A 127 17.44 -3.44 -8.97
N PRO A 128 17.83 -4.73 -8.84
CA PRO A 128 18.56 -5.18 -7.65
C PRO A 128 19.84 -4.35 -7.39
N ALA A 129 20.67 -4.12 -8.42
CA ALA A 129 21.91 -3.36 -8.28
C ALA A 129 21.70 -1.87 -7.91
N VAL A 130 20.54 -1.31 -8.25
CA VAL A 130 20.12 0.03 -7.81
C VAL A 130 19.72 0.00 -6.33
N PHE A 131 18.84 -0.92 -5.94
CA PHE A 131 18.37 -1.01 -4.56
C PHE A 131 19.46 -1.42 -3.56
N GLU A 132 20.45 -2.24 -3.95
CA GLU A 132 21.62 -2.52 -3.10
C GLU A 132 22.40 -1.26 -2.68
N ARG A 133 22.33 -0.19 -3.48
CA ARG A 133 23.00 1.09 -3.18
C ARG A 133 22.14 2.01 -2.31
N LEU A 134 20.82 1.87 -2.39
CA LEU A 134 19.85 2.79 -1.77
C LEU A 134 19.21 2.22 -0.51
N CYS A 135 19.17 0.89 -0.37
CA CYS A 135 18.49 0.18 0.69
C CYS A 135 19.45 -0.74 1.43
N ALA A 136 19.34 -0.76 2.76
CA ALA A 136 20.06 -1.71 3.61
C ALA A 136 19.36 -3.08 3.63
N LEU A 137 19.14 -3.67 2.45
CA LEU A 137 18.46 -4.95 2.27
C LEU A 137 19.28 -5.85 1.34
N ASP A 138 19.33 -7.15 1.65
CA ASP A 138 19.85 -8.16 0.73
C ASP A 138 18.77 -8.49 -0.31
N VAL A 139 18.68 -7.64 -1.34
CA VAL A 139 17.67 -7.76 -2.40
C VAL A 139 17.84 -9.00 -3.28
N HIS A 140 19.03 -9.61 -3.32
CA HIS A 140 19.25 -10.86 -4.05
C HIS A 140 18.71 -12.08 -3.30
N ALA A 141 18.60 -12.00 -1.98
CA ALA A 141 17.97 -13.02 -1.16
C ALA A 141 16.43 -12.88 -1.06
N MET A 142 15.86 -11.79 -1.58
CA MET A 142 14.42 -11.56 -1.52
C MET A 142 13.67 -12.44 -2.53
N ALA A 143 12.82 -13.32 -2.01
CA ALA A 143 11.88 -14.10 -2.82
C ALA A 143 10.52 -13.38 -2.94
N GLY A 144 9.69 -13.82 -3.90
CA GLY A 144 8.30 -13.36 -3.99
C GLY A 144 7.58 -13.52 -2.65
N GLY A 145 6.85 -12.48 -2.23
CA GLY A 145 6.20 -12.43 -0.92
C GLY A 145 7.06 -11.84 0.21
N ALA A 146 8.32 -11.47 -0.04
CA ALA A 146 9.13 -10.71 0.92
C ALA A 146 8.78 -9.22 0.91
N ALA A 147 8.85 -8.58 2.08
CA ALA A 147 8.71 -7.14 2.29
C ALA A 147 9.70 -6.69 3.39
N SER A 148 9.95 -5.38 3.49
CA SER A 148 10.83 -4.76 4.50
C SER A 148 10.14 -3.64 5.24
#